data_AF-A0A485LGW8-F1
#
_entry.id   AF-A0A485LGW8-F1
#
_cell.length_a   1.000
_cell.length_b   1.000
_cell.length_c   1.000
_cell.angle_alpha   90.00
_cell.angle_beta   90.00
_cell.angle_gamma   90.00
#
_symmetry.space_group_name_H-M   'P 1'
#
loop_
_entity.id
_entity.type
_entity.pdbx_description
1 polymer ?
#
loop_
_entity_poly.entity_id
_entity_poly.type
_entity_poly.pdbx_seq_one_letter_code
_entity_poly.pdbx_strand_id
1 'polypeptide(L)'
;MALMFPTLDEYYSLKDLLHLVLASLVHHMDALKNVLPPRHPLLLTPLFCNPKMASYLKSIVVLGYESDHMITTGIPPMTTMFKEMEKLKTQNDALHA
;
A
#
# COMPACT_ATOMS: atom_id res chain seq x y z
N MET A 1 12.90 -7.10 5.55
CA MET A 1 11.71 -7.25 4.69
C MET A 1 11.62 -8.65 4.10
N ALA A 2 12.77 -9.31 3.89
CA ALA A 2 12.92 -10.72 3.49
C ALA A 2 11.98 -11.74 4.17
N LEU A 3 11.63 -11.57 5.45
CA LEU A 3 10.74 -12.49 6.15
C LEU A 3 9.31 -12.48 5.61
N MET A 4 8.83 -11.33 5.12
CA MET A 4 7.48 -11.15 4.58
C MET A 4 7.47 -11.17 3.05
N PHE A 5 8.53 -10.66 2.42
CA PHE A 5 8.63 -10.51 0.97
C PHE A 5 9.98 -11.01 0.45
N PRO A 6 10.31 -12.31 0.62
CA PRO A 6 11.66 -12.83 0.35
C PRO A 6 12.12 -12.57 -1.09
N THR A 7 11.26 -12.81 -2.08
CA THR A 7 11.57 -12.60 -3.50
C THR A 7 11.64 -11.12 -3.89
N LEU A 8 10.98 -10.24 -3.14
CA LEU A 8 10.94 -8.81 -3.46
C LEU A 8 12.00 -8.00 -2.71
N ASP A 9 12.60 -8.56 -1.66
CA ASP A 9 13.65 -7.93 -0.85
C ASP A 9 14.93 -7.66 -1.67
N GLU A 10 15.16 -8.45 -2.73
CA GLU A 10 16.29 -8.28 -3.67
C GLU A 10 16.19 -6.99 -4.48
N TYR A 11 14.98 -6.44 -4.65
CA TYR A 11 14.73 -5.23 -5.42
C TYR A 11 14.78 -4.00 -4.52
N TYR A 12 15.96 -3.39 -4.39
CA TYR A 12 16.18 -2.22 -3.55
C TYR A 12 15.21 -1.06 -3.86
N SER A 13 14.84 -0.88 -5.12
CA SER A 13 13.88 0.16 -5.56
C SER A 13 12.48 -0.02 -4.99
N LEU A 14 12.11 -1.24 -4.56
CA LEU A 14 10.80 -1.52 -3.98
C LEU A 14 10.80 -1.39 -2.45
N LYS A 15 11.93 -1.14 -1.81
CA LYS A 15 12.05 -1.20 -0.35
C LYS A 15 11.02 -0.31 0.35
N ASP A 16 10.88 0.95 -0.06
CA ASP A 16 9.93 1.89 0.56
C ASP A 16 8.47 1.48 0.29
N LEU A 17 8.17 1.04 -0.93
CA LEU A 17 6.85 0.51 -1.29
C LEU A 17 6.50 -0.70 -0.41
N LEU A 18 7.43 -1.63 -0.22
CA LEU A 18 7.18 -2.82 0.58
C LEU A 18 6.94 -2.46 2.05
N HIS A 19 7.58 -1.41 2.60
CA HIS A 19 7.27 -0.94 3.95
C HIS A 19 5.83 -0.42 4.05
N LEU A 20 5.36 0.32 3.04
CA LEU A 20 3.96 0.78 2.99
C LEU A 20 2.99 -0.40 2.86
N VAL A 21 3.32 -1.41 2.04
CA VAL A 21 2.53 -2.64 1.93
C VAL A 21 2.48 -3.37 3.28
N LEU A 22 3.62 -3.50 3.97
CA LEU A 22 3.66 -4.13 5.31
C LEU A 22 2.80 -3.35 6.32
N ALA A 23 2.92 -2.02 6.34
CA ALA A 23 2.12 -1.16 7.21
C ALA A 23 0.62 -1.32 6.93
N SER A 24 0.23 -1.37 5.65
CA SER A 24 -1.16 -1.62 5.24
C SER A 24 -1.66 -2.98 5.70
N LEU A 25 -0.86 -4.04 5.56
CA LEU A 25 -1.21 -5.39 6.03
C LEU A 25 -1.39 -5.44 7.55
N VAL A 26 -0.52 -4.76 8.31
CA VAL A 26 -0.60 -4.66 9.76
C VAL A 26 -1.86 -3.90 10.19
N HIS A 27 -2.15 -2.77 9.54
CA HIS A 27 -3.33 -1.95 9.81
C HIS A 27 -4.64 -2.72 9.57
N HIS A 28 -4.70 -3.51 8.49
CA HIS A 28 -5.90 -4.28 8.13
C HIS A 28 -5.90 -5.72 8.64
N MET A 29 -4.97 -6.09 9.52
CA MET A 29 -4.75 -7.48 9.94
C MET A 29 -6.03 -8.17 10.46
N ASP A 30 -6.80 -7.49 11.31
CA ASP A 30 -8.00 -8.08 11.91
C ASP A 30 -9.14 -8.24 10.89
N ALA A 31 -9.29 -7.28 9.97
CA ALA A 31 -10.23 -7.39 8.86
C ALA A 31 -9.84 -8.54 7.90
N LEU A 32 -8.56 -8.67 7.58
CA LEU A 32 -8.05 -9.74 6.71
C LEU A 32 -8.29 -11.13 7.30
N LYS A 33 -8.15 -11.30 8.62
CA LYS A 33 -8.47 -12.56 9.30
C LYS A 33 -9.94 -12.96 9.20
N ASN A 34 -10.84 -11.97 9.16
CA ASN A 34 -12.28 -12.20 9.09
C ASN A 34 -12.77 -12.47 7.66
N VAL A 35 -12.09 -11.91 6.65
CA VAL A 35 -12.50 -12.00 5.24
C VAL A 35 -11.82 -13.15 4.51
N LEU A 36 -10.56 -13.46 4.83
CA LEU A 36 -9.79 -14.46 4.10
C LEU A 36 -10.13 -15.88 4.56
N PRO A 37 -10.13 -16.86 3.64
CA PRO A 37 -10.27 -18.27 4.00
C PRO A 37 -9.18 -18.71 4.99
N PRO A 38 -9.46 -19.65 5.93
CA PRO A 38 -8.50 -20.06 6.96
C PRO A 38 -7.14 -20.59 6.44
N ARG A 39 -7.08 -21.07 5.19
CA ARG A 39 -5.86 -21.59 4.54
C ARG A 39 -5.24 -20.61 3.54
N HIS A 40 -5.66 -19.35 3.57
CA HIS A 40 -5.11 -18.35 2.66
C HIS A 40 -3.59 -18.18 2.91
N PRO A 41 -2.72 -18.19 1.89
CA PRO A 41 -1.27 -18.12 2.07
C PRO A 41 -0.78 -16.93 2.91
N LEU A 42 -1.46 -15.79 2.81
CA LEU A 42 -1.16 -14.61 3.62
C LEU A 42 -1.28 -14.89 5.13
N LEU A 43 -2.26 -15.68 5.56
CA LEU A 43 -2.47 -16.02 6.97
C LEU A 43 -1.41 -16.99 7.51
N LEU A 44 -0.66 -17.64 6.62
CA LEU A 44 0.48 -18.50 6.95
C LEU A 44 1.80 -17.74 7.02
N THR A 45 1.79 -16.44 6.72
CA THR A 45 3.00 -15.61 6.80
C THR A 45 3.34 -15.28 8.25
N PRO A 46 4.61 -14.95 8.54
CA PRO A 46 5.06 -14.64 9.89
C PRO A 46 4.27 -13.52 10.58
N LEU A 47 3.76 -12.54 9.82
CA LEU A 47 2.90 -11.46 10.34
C LEU A 47 1.65 -11.99 11.05
N PHE A 48 1.02 -13.04 10.50
CA PHE A 48 -0.24 -13.56 11.03
C PHE A 48 -0.02 -14.68 12.06
N CYS A 49 1.13 -15.36 12.03
CA CYS A 49 1.47 -16.45 12.94
C CYS A 49 2.21 -16.01 14.21
N ASN A 50 2.91 -14.87 14.21
CA ASN A 50 3.69 -14.39 15.36
C ASN A 50 2.99 -13.22 16.09
N PRO A 51 2.29 -13.46 17.21
CA PRO A 51 1.53 -12.41 17.90
C PRO A 51 2.42 -11.32 18.51
N LYS A 52 3.66 -11.64 18.92
CA LYS A 52 4.60 -10.64 19.46
C LYS A 52 5.03 -9.67 18.37
N MET A 53 5.38 -10.21 17.20
CA MET A 53 5.75 -9.39 16.05
C MET A 53 4.58 -8.53 15.58
N ALA A 54 3.39 -9.12 15.48
CA ALA A 54 2.17 -8.38 15.12
C ALA A 54 1.88 -7.23 16.09
N SER A 55 1.97 -7.47 17.40
CA SER A 55 1.75 -6.44 18.42
C SER A 55 2.79 -5.31 18.33
N TYR A 56 4.06 -5.67 18.14
CA TYR A 56 5.12 -4.67 17.95
C TYR A 56 4.88 -3.84 16.68
N LEU A 57 4.61 -4.48 15.54
CA LEU A 57 4.34 -3.79 14.29
C LEU A 57 3.11 -2.87 14.41
N LYS A 58 2.03 -3.32 15.05
CA LYS A 58 0.84 -2.50 15.31
C LYS A 58 1.18 -1.23 16.11
N SER A 59 2.14 -1.28 17.02
CA SER A 59 2.54 -0.10 17.83
C SER A 59 3.37 0.95 17.09
N ILE A 60 3.96 0.60 15.94
CA ILE A 60 4.83 1.50 15.16
C ILE A 60 4.21 1.95 13.83
N VAL A 61 3.03 1.42 13.47
CA VAL A 61 2.30 1.87 12.28
C VAL A 61 1.69 3.24 12.54
N VAL A 62 2.03 4.21 11.71
CA VAL A 62 1.48 5.56 11.72
C VAL A 62 0.41 5.68 10.64
N LEU A 63 -0.75 6.25 10.99
CA LEU A 63 -1.83 6.46 10.04
C LEU A 63 -1.68 7.81 9.32
N GLY A 64 -2.25 7.93 8.11
CA GLY A 64 -2.02 9.10 7.26
C GLY A 64 -2.48 10.45 7.84
N TYR A 65 -3.39 10.44 8.82
CA TYR A 65 -3.79 11.66 9.54
C TYR A 65 -2.81 12.04 10.67
N GLU A 66 -1.93 11.13 11.07
CA GLU A 66 -0.87 11.31 12.08
C GLU A 66 0.52 11.51 11.43
N SER A 67 0.61 11.40 10.09
CA SER A 67 1.87 11.49 9.37
C SER A 67 2.15 12.91 8.91
N ASP A 68 3.26 13.47 9.41
CA ASP A 68 3.80 14.76 8.94
C ASP A 68 4.35 14.71 7.50
N HIS A 69 4.47 13.51 6.93
CA HIS A 69 5.10 13.28 5.62
C HIS A 69 4.13 12.82 4.53
N MET A 70 2.99 12.24 4.91
CA MET A 70 2.02 11.69 3.96
C MET A 70 0.60 12.08 4.37
N ILE A 71 0.20 13.28 3.97
CA ILE A 71 -1.14 13.83 4.23
C ILE A 71 -2.14 13.19 3.26
N THR A 72 -3.22 12.62 3.80
CA THR A 72 -4.31 12.12 2.98
C THR A 72 -5.01 13.28 2.28
N THR A 73 -4.83 13.40 0.96
CA THR A 73 -5.43 14.49 0.17
C THR A 73 -6.90 14.26 -0.15
N GLY A 74 -7.41 13.03 0.04
CA GLY A 74 -8.76 12.62 -0.38
C GLY A 74 -8.93 12.53 -1.91
N ILE A 75 -7.88 12.81 -2.67
CA ILE A 75 -7.89 12.79 -4.14
C ILE A 75 -7.36 11.41 -4.59
N PRO A 76 -8.11 10.65 -5.41
CA PRO A 76 -7.65 9.37 -5.90
C PRO A 76 -6.33 9.50 -6.69
N PRO A 77 -5.39 8.55 -6.55
CA PRO A 77 -4.13 8.56 -7.29
C PRO A 77 -4.39 8.62 -8.81
N MET A 78 -3.48 9.27 -9.54
CA MET A 78 -3.51 9.44 -11.00
C MET A 78 -4.61 10.38 -11.56
N THR A 79 -5.53 10.91 -10.73
CA THR A 79 -6.59 11.81 -11.23
C THR A 79 -6.07 13.10 -11.87
N THR A 80 -4.95 13.65 -11.38
CA THR A 80 -4.27 14.78 -12.02
C THR A 80 -3.71 14.42 -13.39
N MET A 81 -3.04 13.28 -13.52
CA MET A 81 -2.50 12.82 -14.81
C MET A 81 -3.62 12.57 -15.82
N PHE A 82 -4.72 11.93 -15.42
CA PHE A 82 -5.87 11.71 -16.32
C PHE A 82 -6.50 13.03 -16.79
N LYS A 83 -6.64 14.01 -15.89
CA LYS A 83 -7.12 15.36 -16.23
C LYS A 83 -6.21 16.07 -17.21
N GLU A 84 -4.89 15.96 -17.03
CA GLU A 84 -3.92 16.55 -17.96
C GLU A 84 -3.96 15.86 -19.33
N MET A 85 -4.07 14.53 -19.36
CA MET A 85 -4.21 13.77 -20.61
C MET A 85 -5.49 14.15 -21.38
N GLU A 86 -6.61 14.33 -20.68
CA GLU A 86 -7.88 14.76 -21.28
C GLU A 86 -7.78 16.18 -21.86
N LYS A 87 -7.09 17.08 -21.14
CA LYS A 87 -6.84 18.45 -21.61
C LYS A 87 -5.98 18.46 -22.87
N LEU A 88 -4.90 17.67 -22.88
CA LEU A 88 -4.02 17.53 -24.05
C LEU A 88 -4.76 16.96 -25.25
N LYS A 89 -5.63 15.96 -25.04
CA LYS A 89 -6.45 15.39 -26.12
C LYS A 89 -7.36 16.45 -26.74
N THR A 90 -8.09 17.19 -25.91
CA THR A 90 -9.00 18.25 -26.37
C THR A 90 -8.28 19.35 -27.17
N GLN A 91 -7.08 19.74 -26.73
CA GLN A 91 -6.27 20.72 -27.45
C GLN A 91 -5.80 20.21 -28.81
N ASN A 92 -5.44 18.92 -28.91
CA ASN A 92 -5.00 18.32 -30.16
C ASN A 92 -6.15 18.17 -31.15
N ASP A 93 -7.33 17.76 -30.68
CA ASP A 93 -8.54 17.67 -31.50
C ASP A 93 -8.95 19.05 -32.06
N ALA A 94 -8.80 20.12 -31.27
CA ALA A 94 -9.07 21.49 -31.71
C ALA A 94 -8.06 22.06 -32.73
N LEU A 95 -6.84 21.50 -32.81
CA LEU A 95 -5.83 21.88 -33.80
C LEU A 95 -6.01 21.15 -35.13
N HIS A 96 -6.72 20.02 -35.13
CA HIS A 96 -6.96 19.17 -36.29
C HIS A 96 -8.39 19.29 -36.86
N ALA A 97 -9.21 20.20 -36.32
CA ALA A 97 -10.54 20.56 -36.81
C ALA A 97 -10.48 21.81 -37.70
#